data_AF-A0A7C0Z2G6-F1
#
_entry.id   AF-A0A7C0Z2G6-F1
#
_cell.length_a   1.000
_cell.length_b   1.000
_cell.length_c   1.000
_cell.angle_alpha   90.00
_cell.angle_beta   90.00
_cell.angle_gamma   90.00
#
_symmetry.space_group_name_H-M   'P 1'
#
loop_
_entity.id
_entity.type
_entity.pdbx_description
1 polymer ?
#
loop_
_entity_poly.entity_id
_entity_poly.type
_entity_poly.pdbx_seq_one_letter_code
_entity_poly.pdbx_strand_id
1 'polypeptide(L)'
;MRVRILAIAASATLVWLCCATVQRGYFRFDRTPSRDAYLDIWNDILDCPPVDGNRVTVLENGIRAFPAMLNAIANAKDHINFETYLFYSNSTGKKFM
;
A
#
# COMPACT_ATOMS: atom_id res chain seq x y z
N MET A 1 -8.97 26.17 38.66
CA MET A 1 -7.93 25.26 38.14
C MET A 1 -8.51 23.98 37.53
N ARG A 2 -9.40 23.25 38.22
CA ARG A 2 -10.00 21.98 37.75
C ARG A 2 -10.81 22.07 36.43
N VAL A 3 -11.59 23.14 36.24
CA VAL A 3 -12.41 23.34 35.02
C VAL A 3 -11.56 23.54 33.76
N ARG A 4 -10.42 24.23 33.88
CA ARG A 4 -9.50 24.46 32.74
C ARG A 4 -8.82 23.16 32.30
N ILE A 5 -8.49 22.28 33.25
CA ILE A 5 -7.89 20.97 32.97
C ILE A 5 -8.88 20.06 32.23
N LEU A 6 -10.14 20.03 32.67
CA LEU A 6 -11.19 19.24 32.02
C LEU A 6 -11.47 19.73 30.59
N ALA A 7 -11.49 21.04 30.37
CA ALA A 7 -11.68 21.61 29.04
C ALA A 7 -10.54 21.27 28.07
N ILE A 8 -9.28 21.28 28.56
CA ILE A 8 -8.12 20.90 27.74
C ILE A 8 -8.16 19.40 27.40
N ALA A 9 -8.50 18.55 28.38
CA ALA A 9 -8.60 17.11 28.15
C ALA A 9 -9.69 16.77 27.12
N ALA A 10 -10.87 17.38 27.23
CA ALA A 10 -11.97 17.17 26.29
C ALA A 10 -11.60 17.59 24.86
N SER A 11 -10.97 18.77 24.71
CA SER A 11 -10.49 19.25 23.40
C SER A 11 -9.42 18.34 22.81
N ALA A 12 -8.49 17.83 23.63
CA ALA A 12 -7.46 16.89 23.18
C ALA A 12 -8.07 15.56 22.72
N THR A 13 -9.09 15.04 23.42
CA THR A 13 -9.81 13.83 23.00
C THR A 13 -10.57 14.05 21.70
N LEU A 14 -11.23 15.20 21.53
CA LEU A 14 -11.93 15.57 20.30
C LEU A 14 -10.99 15.66 19.09
N VAL A 15 -9.82 16.31 19.26
CA VAL A 15 -8.79 16.39 18.23
C VAL A 15 -8.25 15.00 17.89
N TRP A 16 -7.98 14.16 18.90
CA TRP A 16 -7.52 12.79 18.67
C TRP A 16 -8.54 11.95 17.91
N LEU A 17 -9.82 12.01 18.29
CA LEU A 17 -10.90 11.32 17.59
C LEU A 17 -11.04 11.80 16.14
N CYS A 18 -10.97 13.11 15.90
CA CYS A 18 -11.05 13.68 14.55
C CYS A 18 -9.86 13.26 13.68
N CYS A 19 -8.65 13.26 14.24
CA CYS A 19 -7.45 12.84 13.53
C CYS A 19 -7.50 11.33 13.21
N ALA A 20 -7.98 10.51 14.17
CA ALA A 20 -8.12 9.07 14.00
C ALA A 20 -9.19 8.69 12.95
N THR A 21 -10.29 9.47 12.83
CA THR A 21 -11.31 9.23 11.81
C THR A 21 -10.85 9.70 10.42
N VAL A 22 -10.16 10.84 10.32
CA VAL A 22 -9.60 11.35 9.06
C VAL A 22 -8.55 10.39 8.49
N GLN A 23 -7.65 9.85 9.32
CA GLN A 23 -6.66 8.86 8.86
C GLN A 23 -7.28 7.56 8.33
N ARG A 24 -8.47 7.16 8.81
CA ARG A 24 -9.17 5.96 8.32
C ARG A 24 -9.78 6.12 6.93
N GLY A 25 -10.06 7.35 6.50
CA GLY A 25 -10.78 7.61 5.26
C GLY A 25 -9.94 7.58 3.98
N TYR A 26 -8.60 7.65 4.08
CA TYR A 26 -7.80 8.04 2.92
C TYR A 26 -7.55 6.96 1.86
N PHE A 27 -7.71 5.65 2.15
CA PHE A 27 -7.54 4.61 1.12
C PHE A 27 -8.38 3.36 1.40
N ARG A 28 -9.71 3.47 1.27
CA ARG A 28 -10.55 2.27 1.10
C ARG A 28 -10.84 2.05 -0.38
N PHE A 29 -10.05 1.17 -0.99
CA PHE A 29 -10.46 0.52 -2.23
C PHE A 29 -11.45 -0.58 -1.87
N ASP A 30 -12.69 -0.20 -1.55
CA ASP A 30 -13.75 -1.15 -1.16
C ASP A 30 -14.22 -2.05 -2.33
N ARG A 31 -13.69 -1.81 -3.54
CA ARG A 31 -13.79 -2.75 -4.66
C ARG A 31 -12.42 -3.35 -4.93
N THR A 32 -12.33 -4.66 -4.78
CA THR A 32 -11.35 -5.50 -5.47
C THR A 32 -11.96 -5.93 -6.80
N PRO A 33 -11.56 -5.33 -7.94
CA PRO A 33 -11.94 -5.84 -9.26
C PRO A 33 -11.62 -7.33 -9.35
N SER A 34 -12.45 -8.07 -10.10
CA SER A 34 -12.06 -9.42 -10.51
C SER A 34 -10.74 -9.36 -11.28
N ARG A 35 -10.02 -10.49 -11.33
CA ARG A 35 -8.81 -10.61 -12.15
C ARG A 35 -9.02 -10.09 -13.57
N ASP A 36 -10.15 -10.44 -14.18
CA ASP A 36 -10.45 -10.07 -15.56
C ASP A 36 -10.63 -8.55 -15.69
N ALA A 37 -11.37 -7.92 -14.77
CA ALA A 37 -11.52 -6.47 -14.75
C ALA A 37 -10.18 -5.73 -14.54
N TYR A 38 -9.24 -6.32 -13.79
CA TYR A 38 -7.89 -5.77 -13.67
C TYR A 38 -7.11 -5.85 -14.98
N LEU A 39 -7.19 -6.98 -15.69
CA LEU A 39 -6.49 -7.18 -16.96
C LEU A 39 -7.04 -6.24 -18.06
N ASP A 40 -8.36 -6.05 -18.10
CA ASP A 40 -9.01 -5.11 -19.02
C ASP A 40 -8.48 -3.67 -18.82
N ILE A 41 -8.45 -3.20 -17.57
CA ILE A 41 -7.90 -1.87 -17.22
C ILE A 41 -6.41 -1.78 -17.58
N TRP A 42 -5.65 -2.84 -17.37
CA TRP A 42 -4.21 -2.87 -17.67
C TRP A 42 -3.96 -2.75 -19.18
N ASN A 43 -4.76 -3.45 -19.99
CA ASN A 43 -4.67 -3.41 -21.45
C ASN A 43 -5.05 -2.03 -22.01
N ASP A 44 -5.99 -1.33 -21.38
CA ASP A 44 -6.44 -0.01 -21.83
C ASP A 44 -5.45 1.12 -21.51
N ILE A 45 -4.64 0.96 -20.45
CA ILE A 45 -3.79 2.04 -19.91
C ILE A 45 -2.30 1.87 -20.25
N LEU A 46 -1.84 0.64 -20.53
CA LEU A 46 -0.44 0.34 -20.77
C LEU A 46 -0.20 -0.22 -22.17
N ASP A 47 0.81 0.30 -22.86
CA ASP A 47 1.24 -0.15 -24.19
C ASP A 47 1.85 -1.57 -24.21
N CYS A 48 1.91 -2.26 -23.08
CA CYS A 48 2.49 -3.59 -22.94
C CYS A 48 1.58 -4.51 -22.10
N PRO A 49 0.46 -5.00 -22.67
CA PRO A 49 -0.45 -5.89 -21.97
C PRO A 49 0.18 -7.29 -21.71
N PRO A 50 -0.28 -8.04 -20.70
CA PRO A 50 0.16 -9.41 -20.49
C PRO A 50 -0.38 -10.28 -21.63
N VAL A 51 0.48 -11.12 -22.20
CA VAL A 51 0.11 -12.04 -23.29
C VAL A 51 -0.19 -13.44 -22.76
N ASP A 52 -0.80 -14.26 -23.62
CA ASP A 52 -1.03 -15.68 -23.32
C ASP A 52 0.28 -16.39 -22.93
N GLY A 53 0.21 -17.20 -21.87
CA GLY A 53 1.35 -17.88 -21.28
C GLY A 53 2.02 -17.15 -20.11
N ASN A 54 1.73 -15.86 -19.91
CA ASN A 54 2.21 -15.12 -18.74
C ASN A 54 1.61 -15.70 -17.44
N ARG A 55 2.46 -15.93 -16.43
CA ARG A 55 2.03 -16.32 -15.08
C ARG A 55 1.80 -15.07 -14.24
N VAL A 56 0.56 -14.62 -14.19
CA VAL A 56 0.15 -13.42 -13.42
C VAL A 56 -0.50 -13.83 -12.10
N THR A 57 0.01 -13.29 -11.00
CA THR A 57 -0.57 -13.43 -9.65
C THR A 57 -0.91 -12.05 -9.10
N VAL A 58 -2.20 -11.80 -8.81
CA VAL A 58 -2.64 -10.54 -8.21
C VAL A 58 -2.35 -10.55 -6.70
N LEU A 59 -1.56 -9.58 -6.24
CA LEU A 59 -1.19 -9.39 -4.84
C LEU A 59 -1.81 -8.09 -4.33
N GLU A 60 -2.85 -8.22 -3.52
CA GLU A 60 -3.56 -7.08 -2.96
C GLU A 60 -2.75 -6.46 -1.82
N ASN A 61 -2.58 -5.14 -1.88
CA ASN A 61 -1.95 -4.30 -0.84
C ASN A 61 -0.53 -4.72 -0.42
N GLY A 62 0.06 -3.94 0.49
CA GLY A 62 1.44 -4.16 0.95
C GLY A 62 1.63 -5.41 1.80
N ILE A 63 0.58 -5.94 2.44
CA ILE A 63 0.66 -7.13 3.29
C ILE A 63 0.97 -8.37 2.44
N ARG A 64 0.39 -8.46 1.23
CA ARG A 64 0.67 -9.58 0.30
C ARG A 64 1.81 -9.26 -0.65
N ALA A 65 1.89 -8.03 -1.15
CA ALA A 65 2.89 -7.66 -2.14
C ALA A 65 4.32 -7.65 -1.56
N PHE A 66 4.56 -7.01 -0.41
CA PHE A 66 5.93 -6.82 0.07
C PHE A 66 6.65 -8.11 0.44
N PRO A 67 6.05 -9.09 1.16
CA PRO A 67 6.72 -10.35 1.42
C PRO A 67 7.05 -11.12 0.14
N ALA A 68 6.15 -11.11 -0.85
CA ALA A 68 6.38 -11.77 -2.12
C ALA A 68 7.52 -11.12 -2.92
N MET A 69 7.57 -9.78 -2.96
CA MET A 69 8.66 -9.03 -3.59
C MET A 69 10.00 -9.29 -2.91
N LEU A 70 10.05 -9.25 -1.58
CA LEU A 70 11.27 -9.53 -0.82
C LEU A 70 11.77 -10.97 -1.04
N ASN A 71 10.84 -11.93 -1.11
CA ASN A 71 11.20 -13.31 -1.47
C ASN A 71 11.72 -13.43 -2.90
N ALA A 72 11.13 -12.71 -3.86
CA ALA A 72 11.62 -12.68 -5.23
C ALA A 72 13.03 -12.08 -5.32
N ILE A 73 13.27 -10.97 -4.62
CA ILE A 73 14.59 -10.32 -4.48
C ILE A 73 15.60 -11.31 -3.89
N ALA A 74 15.28 -11.96 -2.78
CA ALA A 74 16.18 -12.91 -2.11
C ALA A 74 16.54 -14.14 -2.96
N ASN A 75 15.66 -14.54 -3.90
CA ASN A 75 15.87 -15.70 -4.76
C ASN A 75 16.42 -15.35 -6.15
N ALA A 76 16.50 -14.06 -6.51
CA ALA A 76 17.05 -13.63 -7.78
C ALA A 76 18.49 -14.11 -7.95
N LYS A 77 18.85 -14.55 -9.16
CA LYS A 77 20.15 -15.19 -9.44
C LYS A 77 21.10 -14.35 -10.27
N ASP A 78 20.58 -13.36 -10.97
CA ASP A 78 21.34 -12.59 -11.94
C ASP A 78 21.16 -11.09 -11.69
N HIS A 79 19.97 -10.55 -11.96
CA HIS A 79 19.69 -9.13 -11.79
C HIS A 79 18.31 -8.87 -11.20
N ILE A 80 18.18 -7.71 -10.56
CA ILE A 80 16.92 -7.16 -10.07
C ILE A 80 16.78 -5.77 -10.67
N ASN A 81 15.70 -5.53 -11.41
CA ASN A 81 15.29 -4.20 -11.79
C ASN A 81 14.20 -3.74 -10.80
N PHE A 82 14.47 -2.67 -10.07
CA PHE A 82 13.56 -2.14 -9.05
C PHE A 82 13.32 -0.66 -9.29
N GLU A 83 12.06 -0.31 -9.54
CA GLU A 83 11.63 1.07 -9.80
C GLU A 83 10.51 1.44 -8.82
N THR A 84 10.61 2.65 -8.25
CA THR A 84 9.58 3.21 -7.38
C THR A 84 9.58 4.72 -7.49
N TYR A 85 8.41 5.34 -7.35
CA TYR A 85 8.27 6.80 -7.29
C TYR A 85 8.75 7.38 -5.94
N LEU A 86 8.60 6.63 -4.85
CA LEU A 86 9.01 7.06 -3.50
C LEU A 86 9.67 5.89 -2.74
N PHE A 87 10.75 6.21 -2.02
CA PHE A 87 11.45 5.26 -1.17
C PHE A 87 11.77 5.88 0.19
N TYR A 88 11.43 5.19 1.27
CA TYR A 88 11.66 5.65 2.65
C TYR A 88 12.59 4.71 3.41
N SER A 89 13.51 5.26 4.19
CA SER A 89 14.47 4.50 5.00
C SER A 89 13.91 3.96 6.33
N ASN A 90 12.62 3.66 6.38
CA ASN A 90 11.99 3.07 7.56
C ASN A 90 12.32 1.56 7.67
N SER A 91 11.83 0.89 8.71
CA SER A 91 12.11 -0.53 8.95
C SER A 91 11.67 -1.47 7.82
N THR A 92 10.67 -1.08 7.02
CA THR A 92 10.22 -1.86 5.85
C THR A 92 11.08 -1.55 4.64
N GLY A 93 11.32 -0.28 4.33
CA GLY A 93 12.17 0.11 3.20
C GLY A 93 13.60 -0.41 3.34
N LYS A 94 14.15 -0.45 4.55
CA LYS A 94 15.47 -1.07 4.82
C LYS A 94 15.54 -2.57 4.47
N LYS A 95 14.41 -3.26 4.27
CA LYS A 95 14.41 -4.67 3.81
C LYS A 95 14.54 -4.79 2.30
N PHE A 96 14.24 -3.72 1.56
CA PHE A 96 14.37 -3.62 0.11
C PHE A 96 15.72 -3.04 -0.34
N MET A 97 16.56 -2.60 0.61
CA MET A 97 17.96 -2.19 0.43
C MET A 97 18.87 -3.33 0.89
#